data_AF-A0A8S1EHQ9-F1
#
_entry.id   AF-A0A8S1EHQ9-F1
#
_cell.length_a   1.000
_cell.length_b   1.000
_cell.length_c   1.000
_cell.angle_alpha   90.00
_cell.angle_beta   90.00
_cell.angle_gamma   90.00
#
_symmetry.space_group_name_H-M   'P 1'
#
loop_
_entity.id
_entity.type
_entity.pdbx_description
1 polymer ?
#
loop_
_entity_poly.entity_id
_entity_poly.type
_entity_poly.pdbx_seq_one_letter_code
_entity_poly.pdbx_strand_id
1 'polypeptide(L)'
;MLGSNSRTHRSVSSVQLPAEFSASSSNAPYFDYCKDDFILDLRSFNADNPNGDEKAKLKKLLHDRWEAAKQYNAFNYSLNCMYRCMEGQYELSLQLNTERGELRRKPMHFKSIKEPFNSHRFNFTKLHDNEILFYLRNIDEPISTDPLDRHLVAVNASPLERDHSLIIPSVNKCLPQVLTYQAVRIAVDMMLLINDDTFHILFNSLLGQASVNHLHLHGLYWPYDSDLINRKCEPLLDVSDAHIIQPPNWICSAFVFQLNSLNDYKQFKRNVFNCVNFLTEANQAHNVFFSRGQPIRTKGLDREEDRRGEKPQYVTAYIFPRRNLIGAKPPSNFNPAANELAGNLTAYNLKFFESATEQTVIRIIEEDACLDANVFQKLCSDLADVLKNRPFGSSRSEELSNFEDLTSPEIDELRDEFQSFMPRSPSIRHRGNSKDNI
;
A
#
# COMPACT_ATOMS: atom_id res chain seq x y z
N MET A 1 -14.44 58.67 21.32
CA MET A 1 -15.18 57.40 21.51
C MET A 1 -15.33 56.74 20.15
N LEU A 2 -14.51 55.73 19.85
CA LEU A 2 -14.66 54.88 18.67
C LEU A 2 -14.80 53.46 19.20
N GLY A 3 -16.03 52.95 19.14
CA GLY A 3 -16.41 51.64 19.67
C GLY A 3 -15.94 50.51 18.76
N SER A 4 -15.29 49.55 19.38
CA SER A 4 -14.90 48.24 18.88
C SER A 4 -16.10 47.42 18.38
N ASN A 5 -15.97 46.76 17.22
CA ASN A 5 -16.74 45.55 16.92
C ASN A 5 -15.80 44.42 16.49
N SER A 6 -15.91 43.33 17.25
CA SER A 6 -15.18 42.07 17.20
C SER A 6 -15.39 41.31 15.88
N ARG A 7 -14.29 40.90 15.25
CA ARG A 7 -14.29 39.89 14.17
C ARG A 7 -14.58 38.52 14.77
N THR A 8 -15.76 37.98 14.47
CA THR A 8 -16.11 36.59 14.78
C THR A 8 -15.39 35.65 13.80
N HIS A 9 -14.64 34.70 14.36
CA HIS A 9 -14.10 33.53 13.69
C HIS A 9 -15.24 32.74 13.00
N ARG A 10 -15.19 32.58 11.67
CA ARG A 10 -16.02 31.58 10.99
C ARG A 10 -15.40 30.21 11.22
N SER A 11 -16.12 29.38 11.97
CA SER A 11 -15.89 27.95 12.12
C SER A 11 -15.90 27.26 10.76
N VAL A 12 -14.81 26.56 10.44
CA VAL A 12 -14.69 25.70 9.27
C VAL A 12 -15.38 24.37 9.60
N SER A 13 -16.72 24.33 9.57
CA SER A 13 -17.45 23.06 9.60
C SER A 13 -18.86 23.23 9.07
N SER A 14 -19.00 23.01 7.77
CA SER A 14 -20.26 22.63 7.11
C SER A 14 -19.94 22.36 5.65
N VAL A 15 -19.33 21.20 5.37
CA VAL A 15 -19.42 20.62 4.02
C VAL A 15 -20.87 20.16 3.88
N GLN A 16 -21.64 20.90 3.09
CA GLN A 16 -23.01 20.55 2.78
C GLN A 16 -22.98 19.28 1.93
N LEU A 17 -23.46 18.16 2.48
CA LEU A 17 -23.60 16.90 1.75
C LEU A 17 -24.48 17.15 0.51
N PRO A 18 -24.16 16.57 -0.66
CA PRO A 18 -25.03 16.65 -1.84
C PRO A 18 -26.43 16.17 -1.49
N ALA A 19 -27.46 16.86 -2.00
CA ALA A 19 -28.88 16.63 -1.72
C ALA A 19 -29.41 15.23 -2.11
N GLU A 20 -28.56 14.38 -2.70
CA GLU A 20 -28.87 13.01 -3.11
C GLU A 20 -28.40 11.95 -2.10
N PHE A 21 -27.75 12.33 -0.99
CA PHE A 21 -27.34 11.36 0.03
C PHE A 21 -28.52 10.98 0.93
N SER A 22 -29.29 9.97 0.52
CA SER A 22 -30.25 9.27 1.40
C SER A 22 -29.49 8.49 2.47
N ALA A 23 -29.63 8.89 3.73
CA ALA A 23 -29.07 8.18 4.89
C ALA A 23 -29.74 6.81 5.16
N SER A 24 -30.62 6.34 4.27
CA SER A 24 -31.64 5.33 4.58
C SER A 24 -31.92 4.28 3.49
N SER A 25 -31.01 4.00 2.55
CA SER A 25 -31.32 3.07 1.45
C SER A 25 -30.36 1.92 1.18
N SER A 26 -29.25 1.77 1.93
CA SER A 26 -28.43 0.57 1.76
C SER A 26 -28.94 -0.58 2.61
N ASN A 27 -29.31 -1.69 1.96
CA ASN A 27 -29.66 -2.96 2.62
C ASN A 27 -28.43 -3.73 3.11
N ALA A 28 -27.22 -3.19 2.94
CA ALA A 28 -26.00 -3.85 3.40
C ALA A 28 -25.96 -3.92 4.95
N PRO A 29 -25.60 -5.08 5.52
CA PRO A 29 -25.59 -5.26 6.97
C PRO A 29 -24.47 -4.48 7.64
N TYR A 30 -24.59 -4.27 8.95
CA TYR A 30 -23.47 -3.90 9.80
C TYR A 30 -22.78 -5.16 10.33
N PHE A 31 -21.45 -5.17 10.27
CA PHE A 31 -20.62 -6.10 11.00
C PHE A 31 -20.17 -5.42 12.30
N ASP A 32 -20.79 -5.86 13.39
CA ASP A 32 -20.48 -5.41 14.74
C ASP A 32 -19.37 -6.29 15.33
N TYR A 33 -18.34 -5.65 15.90
CA TYR A 33 -17.24 -6.33 16.56
C TYR A 33 -16.77 -5.57 17.80
N CYS A 34 -16.05 -6.25 18.67
CA CYS A 34 -15.39 -5.69 19.83
C CYS A 34 -13.94 -6.19 19.95
N LYS A 35 -13.20 -5.74 20.97
CA LYS A 35 -11.82 -6.19 21.18
C LYS A 35 -11.69 -7.67 21.51
N ASP A 36 -12.70 -8.30 22.10
CA ASP A 36 -12.65 -9.74 22.46
C ASP A 36 -12.69 -10.65 21.22
N ASP A 37 -13.17 -10.11 20.09
CA ASP A 37 -13.16 -10.78 18.79
C ASP A 37 -11.75 -10.82 18.16
N PHE A 38 -10.82 -9.98 18.62
CA PHE A 38 -9.48 -9.91 18.05
C PHE A 38 -8.69 -11.21 18.27
N ILE A 39 -7.95 -11.58 17.23
CA ILE A 39 -7.03 -12.71 17.20
C ILE A 39 -5.63 -12.13 17.09
N LEU A 40 -4.92 -12.00 18.22
CA LEU A 40 -3.56 -11.47 18.23
C LEU A 40 -2.60 -12.41 17.49
N ASP A 41 -2.57 -13.68 17.90
CA ASP A 41 -1.77 -14.74 17.28
C ASP A 41 -2.70 -15.71 16.53
N LEU A 42 -2.56 -15.78 15.19
CA LEU A 42 -3.35 -16.75 14.42
C LEU A 42 -3.01 -18.21 14.72
N ARG A 43 -1.80 -18.55 15.20
CA ARG A 43 -1.47 -19.95 15.53
C ARG A 43 -2.10 -20.42 16.83
N SER A 44 -2.33 -19.51 17.78
CA SER A 44 -3.08 -19.81 18.99
C SER A 44 -4.55 -20.18 18.72
N PHE A 45 -5.04 -19.85 17.52
CA PHE A 45 -6.39 -20.15 17.09
C PHE A 45 -6.46 -21.51 16.40
N ASN A 46 -6.82 -22.55 17.16
CA ASN A 46 -7.12 -23.87 16.61
C ASN A 46 -8.50 -23.88 15.92
N ALA A 47 -8.54 -24.29 14.65
CA ALA A 47 -9.78 -24.50 13.90
C ALA A 47 -10.69 -25.59 14.51
N ASP A 48 -10.12 -26.48 15.34
CA ASP A 48 -10.85 -27.54 16.07
C ASP A 48 -11.54 -27.06 17.35
N ASN A 49 -11.43 -25.76 17.69
CA ASN A 49 -12.07 -25.19 18.88
C ASN A 49 -13.56 -24.90 18.58
N PRO A 50 -14.51 -25.28 19.45
CA PRO A 50 -15.95 -25.04 19.20
C PRO A 50 -16.32 -23.56 19.00
N ASN A 51 -15.51 -22.64 19.53
CA ASN A 51 -15.65 -21.19 19.34
C ASN A 51 -15.01 -20.67 18.04
N GLY A 52 -14.50 -21.57 17.18
CA GLY A 52 -13.84 -21.24 15.92
C GLY A 52 -14.80 -20.54 14.94
N ASP A 53 -16.04 -21.00 14.88
CA ASP A 53 -17.10 -20.38 14.09
C ASP A 53 -17.47 -18.98 14.60
N GLU A 54 -17.34 -18.72 15.90
CA GLU A 54 -17.65 -17.40 16.46
C GLU A 54 -16.64 -16.32 16.07
N LYS A 55 -15.37 -16.70 15.83
CA LYS A 55 -14.30 -15.77 15.42
C LYS A 55 -14.04 -15.74 13.92
N ALA A 56 -14.61 -16.68 13.14
CA ALA A 56 -14.55 -16.68 11.68
C ALA A 56 -15.63 -15.81 11.00
N LYS A 57 -16.46 -15.11 11.78
CA LYS A 57 -17.64 -14.38 11.30
C LYS A 57 -17.34 -13.38 10.19
N LEU A 58 -16.25 -12.60 10.32
CA LEU A 58 -15.91 -11.58 9.32
C LEU A 58 -15.50 -12.22 7.99
N LYS A 59 -14.64 -13.25 8.03
CA LYS A 59 -14.21 -14.00 6.84
C LYS A 59 -15.41 -14.59 6.10
N LYS A 60 -16.31 -15.26 6.84
CA LYS A 60 -17.52 -15.83 6.26
C LYS A 60 -18.45 -14.77 5.67
N LEU A 61 -18.71 -13.67 6.39
CA LEU A 61 -19.55 -12.59 5.89
C LEU A 61 -18.98 -11.96 4.62
N LEU A 62 -17.67 -11.67 4.61
CA LEU A 62 -16.99 -11.14 3.44
C LEU A 62 -17.17 -12.08 2.24
N HIS A 63 -16.92 -13.36 2.45
CA HIS A 63 -17.04 -14.39 1.44
C HIS A 63 -18.46 -14.49 0.85
N ASP A 64 -19.45 -14.69 1.72
CA ASP A 64 -20.84 -14.89 1.31
C ASP A 64 -21.39 -13.65 0.55
N ARG A 65 -21.05 -12.44 1.01
CA ARG A 65 -21.49 -11.19 0.37
C ARG A 65 -20.79 -10.94 -0.95
N TRP A 66 -19.49 -11.24 -1.04
CA TRP A 66 -18.73 -11.10 -2.29
C TRP A 66 -19.24 -12.08 -3.36
N GLU A 67 -19.55 -13.32 -2.99
CA GLU A 67 -20.19 -14.29 -3.91
C GLU A 67 -21.59 -13.85 -4.34
N ALA A 68 -22.41 -13.34 -3.41
CA ALA A 68 -23.73 -12.81 -3.75
C ALA A 68 -23.64 -11.64 -4.75
N ALA A 69 -22.59 -10.83 -4.69
CA ALA A 69 -22.40 -9.70 -5.60
C ALA A 69 -22.25 -10.12 -7.08
N LYS A 70 -21.85 -11.37 -7.35
CA LYS A 70 -21.78 -11.91 -8.72
C LYS A 70 -23.13 -11.92 -9.41
N GLN A 71 -24.20 -12.16 -8.65
CA GLN A 71 -25.58 -12.19 -9.18
C GLN A 71 -26.06 -10.82 -9.67
N TYR A 72 -25.36 -9.75 -9.30
CA TYR A 72 -25.72 -8.38 -9.62
C TYR A 72 -24.71 -7.68 -10.56
N ASN A 73 -23.88 -8.45 -11.28
CA ASN A 73 -22.87 -7.92 -12.22
C ASN A 73 -21.94 -6.86 -11.61
N ALA A 74 -21.54 -7.03 -10.34
CA ALA A 74 -20.64 -6.09 -9.65
C ALA A 74 -19.17 -6.14 -10.12
N PHE A 75 -18.82 -7.07 -11.01
CA PHE A 75 -17.45 -7.31 -11.48
C PHE A 75 -17.32 -7.04 -12.97
N ASN A 76 -16.20 -6.43 -13.36
CA ASN A 76 -15.89 -6.11 -14.76
C ASN A 76 -15.45 -7.34 -15.57
N TYR A 77 -14.97 -8.40 -14.90
CA TYR A 77 -14.50 -9.64 -15.52
C TYR A 77 -14.59 -10.80 -14.52
N SER A 78 -14.46 -12.03 -15.04
CA SER A 78 -14.37 -13.24 -14.23
C SER A 78 -12.91 -13.55 -13.86
N LEU A 79 -12.68 -14.20 -12.73
CA LEU A 79 -11.33 -14.58 -12.31
C LEU A 79 -10.90 -15.86 -13.04
N ASN A 80 -10.08 -15.70 -14.08
CA ASN A 80 -9.46 -16.79 -14.85
C ASN A 80 -7.93 -16.69 -14.73
N CYS A 81 -7.41 -16.86 -13.52
CA CYS A 81 -6.01 -16.61 -13.21
C CYS A 81 -5.15 -17.89 -13.30
N MET A 82 -3.92 -17.73 -13.78
CA MET A 82 -2.86 -18.75 -13.69
C MET A 82 -1.74 -18.23 -12.80
N TYR A 83 -1.03 -19.12 -12.12
CA TYR A 83 0.03 -18.74 -11.19
C TYR A 83 1.30 -19.51 -11.47
N ARG A 84 2.42 -18.88 -11.13
CA ARG A 84 3.69 -19.58 -10.95
C ARG A 84 4.53 -18.86 -9.91
N CYS A 85 5.36 -19.62 -9.20
CA CYS A 85 6.45 -19.07 -8.41
C CYS A 85 7.66 -18.87 -9.30
N MET A 86 8.39 -17.77 -9.10
CA MET A 86 9.60 -17.46 -9.83
C MET A 86 10.78 -18.04 -9.07
N GLU A 87 11.63 -18.79 -9.76
CA GLU A 87 12.88 -19.26 -9.18
C GLU A 87 13.81 -18.07 -8.94
N GLY A 88 14.35 -17.99 -7.72
CA GLY A 88 15.26 -16.92 -7.33
C GLY A 88 15.41 -16.77 -5.83
N GLN A 89 16.04 -15.68 -5.41
CA GLN A 89 16.33 -15.39 -4.02
C GLN A 89 15.08 -15.05 -3.21
N TYR A 90 14.07 -14.42 -3.82
CA TYR A 90 12.89 -13.85 -3.15
C TYR A 90 11.62 -14.68 -3.34
N GLU A 91 11.67 -15.71 -4.20
CA GLU A 91 10.58 -16.66 -4.48
C GLU A 91 9.26 -15.95 -4.82
N LEU A 92 9.35 -14.92 -5.66
CA LEU A 92 8.22 -14.07 -6.02
C LEU A 92 7.09 -14.88 -6.67
N SER A 93 5.84 -14.58 -6.34
CA SER A 93 4.68 -15.19 -6.99
C SER A 93 4.18 -14.30 -8.13
N LEU A 94 3.79 -14.91 -9.25
CA LEU A 94 3.28 -14.20 -10.43
C LEU A 94 1.94 -14.78 -10.84
N GLN A 95 0.90 -13.94 -10.87
CA GLN A 95 -0.43 -14.24 -11.36
C GLN A 95 -0.61 -13.68 -12.78
N LEU A 96 -1.04 -14.49 -13.75
CA LEU A 96 -1.57 -13.98 -15.02
C LEU A 96 -3.02 -13.53 -14.85
N ASN A 97 -3.29 -12.27 -15.18
CA ASN A 97 -4.64 -11.72 -15.22
C ASN A 97 -4.77 -10.76 -16.41
N THR A 98 -5.08 -11.32 -17.59
CA THR A 98 -5.16 -10.57 -18.86
C THR A 98 -6.32 -9.59 -18.89
N GLU A 99 -7.50 -10.02 -18.43
CA GLU A 99 -8.72 -9.18 -18.39
C GLU A 99 -8.51 -7.96 -17.49
N ARG A 100 -7.77 -8.10 -16.37
CA ARG A 100 -7.39 -6.95 -15.55
C ARG A 100 -6.51 -5.95 -16.29
N GLY A 101 -5.60 -6.43 -17.13
CA GLY A 101 -4.75 -5.58 -17.97
C GLY A 101 -5.56 -4.83 -19.02
N GLU A 102 -6.44 -5.54 -19.73
CA GLU A 102 -7.26 -5.04 -20.84
C GLU A 102 -8.38 -4.09 -20.39
N LEU A 103 -9.08 -4.44 -19.32
CA LEU A 103 -10.21 -3.68 -18.77
C LEU A 103 -9.78 -2.66 -17.70
N ARG A 104 -8.47 -2.45 -17.56
CA ARG A 104 -7.93 -1.50 -16.59
C ARG A 104 -8.42 -0.09 -16.91
N ARG A 105 -8.92 0.60 -15.88
CA ARG A 105 -9.21 2.04 -16.00
C ARG A 105 -7.93 2.80 -16.33
N LYS A 106 -8.04 3.80 -17.20
CA LYS A 106 -6.95 4.73 -17.50
C LYS A 106 -6.46 5.37 -16.18
N PRO A 107 -5.15 5.30 -15.87
CA PRO A 107 -4.62 5.93 -14.67
C PRO A 107 -4.94 7.42 -14.64
N MET A 108 -5.32 7.91 -13.46
CA MET A 108 -5.50 9.33 -13.23
C MET A 108 -4.13 9.99 -13.07
N HIS A 109 -4.00 11.22 -13.58
CA HIS A 109 -2.80 12.02 -13.41
C HIS A 109 -2.86 12.78 -12.09
N PHE A 110 -1.88 12.51 -11.23
CA PHE A 110 -1.65 13.20 -9.97
C PHE A 110 -0.29 13.91 -9.99
N LYS A 111 -0.21 15.05 -9.32
CA LYS A 111 0.96 15.93 -9.17
C LYS A 111 1.48 15.97 -7.74
N SER A 112 0.64 15.64 -6.76
CA SER A 112 1.00 15.59 -5.35
C SER A 112 0.26 14.44 -4.65
N ILE A 113 0.85 13.95 -3.57
CA ILE A 113 0.22 12.95 -2.69
C ILE A 113 -1.01 13.54 -1.99
N LYS A 114 -0.97 14.83 -1.66
CA LYS A 114 -2.05 15.55 -0.96
C LYS A 114 -2.99 16.27 -1.93
N GLU A 115 -3.21 15.74 -3.13
CA GLU A 115 -4.22 16.34 -4.01
C GLU A 115 -5.61 16.32 -3.36
N PRO A 116 -6.35 17.44 -3.41
CA PRO A 116 -7.67 17.51 -2.82
C PRO A 116 -8.64 16.57 -3.52
N PHE A 117 -9.58 16.03 -2.74
CA PHE A 117 -10.70 15.25 -3.26
C PHE A 117 -11.49 16.06 -4.32
N ASN A 118 -12.03 15.38 -5.33
CA ASN A 118 -12.85 15.99 -6.36
C ASN A 118 -14.11 15.15 -6.64
N SER A 119 -15.28 15.69 -6.29
CA SER A 119 -16.59 15.04 -6.44
C SER A 119 -16.99 14.75 -7.90
N HIS A 120 -16.45 15.52 -8.86
CA HIS A 120 -16.76 15.35 -10.29
C HIS A 120 -16.07 14.11 -10.88
N ARG A 121 -14.94 13.69 -10.30
CA ARG A 121 -14.24 12.46 -10.70
C ARG A 121 -14.97 11.25 -10.11
N PHE A 122 -14.63 10.05 -10.58
CA PHE A 122 -15.13 8.82 -9.97
C PHE A 122 -14.73 8.78 -8.49
N ASN A 123 -15.67 8.36 -7.63
CA ASN A 123 -15.46 8.23 -6.20
C ASN A 123 -16.49 7.25 -5.61
N PHE A 124 -16.19 6.68 -4.45
CA PHE A 124 -17.00 5.62 -3.83
C PHE A 124 -18.34 6.05 -3.23
N THR A 125 -18.70 7.35 -3.23
CA THR A 125 -20.08 7.73 -2.88
C THR A 125 -21.09 7.36 -3.97
N LYS A 126 -20.60 6.93 -5.14
CA LYS A 126 -21.38 6.57 -6.32
C LYS A 126 -21.61 5.06 -6.45
N LEU A 127 -21.16 4.27 -5.46
CA LEU A 127 -21.38 2.82 -5.45
C LEU A 127 -22.88 2.53 -5.34
N HIS A 128 -23.32 1.54 -6.09
CA HIS A 128 -24.66 0.99 -5.96
C HIS A 128 -24.75 0.08 -4.72
N ASP A 129 -25.95 -0.08 -4.16
CA ASP A 129 -26.14 -0.85 -2.92
C ASP A 129 -25.73 -2.33 -3.03
N ASN A 130 -25.79 -2.91 -4.23
CA ASN A 130 -25.32 -4.26 -4.53
C ASN A 130 -23.78 -4.40 -4.54
N GLU A 131 -23.04 -3.28 -4.67
CA GLU A 131 -21.58 -3.26 -4.56
C GLU A 131 -21.11 -3.16 -3.10
N ILE A 132 -22.01 -2.81 -2.17
CA ILE A 132 -21.70 -2.67 -0.75
C ILE A 132 -21.86 -4.02 -0.05
N LEU A 133 -20.74 -4.54 0.48
CA LEU A 133 -20.72 -5.82 1.17
C LEU A 133 -21.30 -5.69 2.58
N PHE A 134 -20.78 -4.76 3.39
CA PHE A 134 -21.23 -4.47 4.74
C PHE A 134 -20.58 -3.18 5.28
N TYR A 135 -21.07 -2.69 6.42
CA TYR A 135 -20.49 -1.59 7.19
C TYR A 135 -19.77 -2.09 8.43
N LEU A 136 -18.61 -1.55 8.76
CA LEU A 136 -17.85 -1.91 9.96
C LEU A 136 -18.21 -1.02 11.15
N ARG A 137 -18.49 -1.64 12.31
CA ARG A 137 -18.71 -0.93 13.56
C ARG A 137 -18.06 -1.66 14.72
N ASN A 138 -17.18 -0.94 15.42
CA ASN A 138 -16.69 -1.39 16.71
C ASN A 138 -17.68 -0.92 17.81
N ILE A 139 -18.21 -1.85 18.62
CA ILE A 139 -19.29 -1.57 19.57
C ILE A 139 -18.81 -1.16 20.97
N ASP A 140 -17.57 -1.48 21.35
CA ASP A 140 -16.98 -1.15 22.66
C ASP A 140 -16.12 0.13 22.65
N GLU A 141 -15.52 0.45 21.50
CA GLU A 141 -14.74 1.65 21.22
C GLU A 141 -15.12 2.17 19.82
N PRO A 142 -16.14 3.02 19.65
CA PRO A 142 -16.57 3.50 18.34
C PRO A 142 -15.42 4.01 17.47
N ILE A 143 -15.41 3.63 16.18
CA ILE A 143 -14.38 4.06 15.21
C ILE A 143 -14.42 5.59 15.03
N SER A 144 -15.64 6.14 15.09
CA SER A 144 -15.95 7.56 15.03
C SER A 144 -17.03 7.89 16.06
N THR A 145 -16.97 9.11 16.61
CA THR A 145 -18.05 9.64 17.45
C THR A 145 -19.17 10.29 16.64
N ASP A 146 -18.96 10.49 15.34
CA ASP A 146 -19.96 11.01 14.41
C ASP A 146 -20.89 9.86 13.97
N PRO A 147 -22.19 9.89 14.32
CA PRO A 147 -23.12 8.81 14.00
C PRO A 147 -23.47 8.74 12.51
N LEU A 148 -23.09 9.74 11.70
CA LEU A 148 -23.24 9.73 10.24
C LEU A 148 -21.98 9.22 9.53
N ASP A 149 -20.86 9.06 10.25
CA ASP A 149 -19.63 8.50 9.70
C ASP A 149 -19.84 7.02 9.35
N ARG A 150 -19.49 6.64 8.13
CA ARG A 150 -19.70 5.29 7.60
C ARG A 150 -18.38 4.71 7.11
N HIS A 151 -18.03 3.54 7.63
CA HIS A 151 -16.88 2.75 7.21
C HIS A 151 -17.40 1.54 6.47
N LEU A 152 -17.32 1.54 5.14
CA LEU A 152 -17.91 0.48 4.33
C LEU A 152 -16.84 -0.43 3.75
N VAL A 153 -17.21 -1.68 3.55
CA VAL A 153 -16.49 -2.64 2.72
C VAL A 153 -17.33 -2.89 1.48
N ALA A 154 -16.71 -2.77 0.31
CA ALA A 154 -17.36 -2.92 -1.00
C ALA A 154 -16.59 -3.87 -1.91
N VAL A 155 -17.24 -4.37 -2.95
CA VAL A 155 -16.58 -5.11 -4.02
C VAL A 155 -15.50 -4.25 -4.68
N ASN A 156 -14.35 -4.86 -4.98
CA ASN A 156 -13.50 -4.33 -6.03
C ASN A 156 -14.00 -4.86 -7.38
N ALA A 157 -14.59 -3.99 -8.19
CA ALA A 157 -15.09 -4.36 -9.52
C ALA A 157 -14.01 -4.87 -10.49
N SER A 158 -12.72 -4.69 -10.16
CA SER A 158 -11.59 -5.27 -10.88
C SER A 158 -10.75 -6.13 -9.92
N PRO A 159 -11.27 -7.29 -9.50
CA PRO A 159 -10.65 -8.11 -8.48
C PRO A 159 -9.36 -8.78 -8.99
N LEU A 160 -8.35 -8.85 -8.12
CA LEU A 160 -7.17 -9.71 -8.33
C LEU A 160 -7.47 -11.16 -7.98
N GLU A 161 -8.28 -11.35 -6.95
CA GLU A 161 -8.54 -12.64 -6.34
C GLU A 161 -9.97 -12.72 -5.82
N ARG A 162 -10.39 -13.94 -5.51
CA ARG A 162 -11.68 -14.16 -4.85
C ARG A 162 -11.71 -13.36 -3.54
N ASP A 163 -12.87 -12.78 -3.24
CA ASP A 163 -13.09 -11.94 -2.06
C ASP A 163 -12.29 -10.61 -2.04
N HIS A 164 -11.57 -10.26 -3.12
CA HIS A 164 -10.91 -8.95 -3.21
C HIS A 164 -11.93 -7.82 -3.12
N SER A 165 -11.81 -7.07 -2.03
CA SER A 165 -12.73 -6.02 -1.62
C SER A 165 -11.99 -4.72 -1.33
N LEU A 166 -12.73 -3.62 -1.26
CA LEU A 166 -12.24 -2.29 -0.92
C LEU A 166 -12.77 -1.90 0.45
N ILE A 167 -11.90 -1.35 1.29
CA ILE A 167 -12.24 -0.75 2.58
C ILE A 167 -12.24 0.76 2.36
N ILE A 168 -13.38 1.41 2.57
CA ILE A 168 -13.55 2.87 2.38
C ILE A 168 -13.88 3.49 3.74
N PRO A 169 -12.85 3.97 4.47
CA PRO A 169 -13.04 4.71 5.71
C PRO A 169 -13.77 6.02 5.45
N SER A 170 -14.84 6.28 6.21
CA SER A 170 -15.51 7.58 6.23
C SER A 170 -15.97 8.03 4.85
N VAL A 171 -16.70 7.16 4.13
CA VAL A 171 -17.10 7.40 2.73
C VAL A 171 -17.79 8.75 2.54
N ASN A 172 -18.58 9.16 3.54
CA ASN A 172 -19.39 10.39 3.52
C ASN A 172 -18.54 11.65 3.78
N LYS A 173 -17.31 11.51 4.29
CA LYS A 173 -16.37 12.62 4.48
C LYS A 173 -15.55 12.92 3.23
N CYS A 174 -15.63 12.09 2.19
CA CYS A 174 -14.97 12.32 0.90
C CYS A 174 -13.47 12.63 1.06
N LEU A 175 -12.78 11.85 1.90
CA LEU A 175 -11.38 12.09 2.21
C LEU A 175 -10.51 11.82 0.96
N PRO A 176 -9.48 12.64 0.68
CA PRO A 176 -8.51 12.31 -0.38
C PRO A 176 -7.76 11.01 -0.05
N GLN A 177 -7.09 10.41 -1.04
CA GLN A 177 -6.30 9.18 -0.90
C GLN A 177 -5.01 9.41 -0.09
N VAL A 178 -5.19 9.77 1.18
CA VAL A 178 -4.16 10.03 2.19
C VAL A 178 -4.55 9.23 3.43
N LEU A 179 -3.65 8.34 3.87
CA LEU A 179 -3.96 7.40 4.94
C LEU A 179 -4.12 8.13 6.29
N THR A 180 -5.29 7.99 6.91
CA THR A 180 -5.60 8.61 8.22
C THR A 180 -5.37 7.65 9.38
N TYR A 181 -5.28 8.16 10.61
CA TYR A 181 -5.21 7.32 11.81
C TYR A 181 -6.40 6.35 11.92
N GLN A 182 -7.59 6.82 11.53
CA GLN A 182 -8.82 6.02 11.50
C GLN A 182 -8.74 4.90 10.46
N ALA A 183 -8.18 5.17 9.29
CA ALA A 183 -7.94 4.16 8.25
C ALA A 183 -6.92 3.11 8.70
N VAL A 184 -5.81 3.54 9.34
CA VAL A 184 -4.85 2.62 9.97
C VAL A 184 -5.55 1.75 11.01
N ARG A 185 -6.37 2.34 11.87
CA ARG A 185 -7.16 1.59 12.86
C ARG A 185 -8.02 0.51 12.20
N ILE A 186 -8.82 0.87 11.19
CA ILE A 186 -9.71 -0.08 10.50
C ILE A 186 -8.90 -1.22 9.87
N ALA A 187 -7.74 -0.92 9.27
CA ALA A 187 -6.85 -1.93 8.72
C ALA A 187 -6.37 -2.91 9.80
N VAL A 188 -5.86 -2.40 10.91
CA VAL A 188 -5.40 -3.25 12.02
C VAL A 188 -6.53 -4.08 12.63
N ASP A 189 -7.70 -3.48 12.83
CA ASP A 189 -8.88 -4.17 13.37
C ASP A 189 -9.30 -5.32 12.44
N MET A 190 -9.37 -5.07 11.13
CA MET A 190 -9.69 -6.12 10.16
C MET A 190 -8.65 -7.24 10.11
N MET A 191 -7.36 -6.90 10.17
CA MET A 191 -6.29 -7.91 10.24
C MET A 191 -6.44 -8.79 11.49
N LEU A 192 -6.82 -8.21 12.63
CA LEU A 192 -7.07 -8.92 13.88
C LEU A 192 -8.34 -9.76 13.87
N LEU A 193 -9.34 -9.40 13.07
CA LEU A 193 -10.65 -10.08 12.99
C LEU A 193 -10.68 -11.23 11.98
N ILE A 194 -9.80 -11.23 10.98
CA ILE A 194 -9.73 -12.30 9.97
C ILE A 194 -8.76 -13.38 10.42
N ASN A 195 -9.26 -14.61 10.46
CA ASN A 195 -8.55 -15.81 10.90
C ASN A 195 -7.87 -16.53 9.72
N ASP A 196 -7.11 -15.79 8.92
CA ASP A 196 -6.45 -16.30 7.72
C ASP A 196 -5.16 -15.53 7.48
N ASP A 197 -4.03 -16.23 7.35
CA ASP A 197 -2.71 -15.64 7.13
C ASP A 197 -2.48 -15.20 5.67
N THR A 198 -3.29 -15.70 4.73
CA THR A 198 -3.26 -15.29 3.32
C THR A 198 -4.00 -13.97 3.07
N PHE A 199 -4.72 -13.44 4.07
CA PHE A 199 -5.42 -12.15 3.97
C PHE A 199 -4.47 -10.98 4.22
N HIS A 200 -4.53 -9.99 3.31
CA HIS A 200 -3.69 -8.80 3.36
C HIS A 200 -4.52 -7.53 3.18
N ILE A 201 -4.05 -6.44 3.79
CA ILE A 201 -4.59 -5.10 3.53
C ILE A 201 -3.54 -4.22 2.88
N LEU A 202 -3.92 -3.59 1.77
CA LEU A 202 -3.03 -2.82 0.92
C LEU A 202 -3.46 -1.35 0.85
N PHE A 203 -2.50 -0.45 0.86
CA PHE A 203 -2.72 0.97 0.55
C PHE A 203 -1.72 1.45 -0.49
N ASN A 204 -2.23 2.23 -1.43
CA ASN A 204 -1.44 2.92 -2.45
C ASN A 204 -1.70 4.42 -2.31
N SER A 205 -0.66 5.25 -2.17
CA SER A 205 -0.76 6.71 -2.24
C SER A 205 -0.94 7.20 -3.69
N LEU A 206 -1.37 8.44 -3.93
CA LEU A 206 -1.64 8.96 -5.28
C LEU A 206 -0.45 8.87 -6.25
N LEU A 207 0.76 9.23 -5.79
CA LEU A 207 1.99 9.06 -6.58
C LEU A 207 2.60 7.66 -6.41
N GLY A 208 1.92 6.80 -5.65
CA GLY A 208 2.22 5.44 -5.22
C GLY A 208 1.39 4.35 -5.91
N GLN A 209 0.96 4.56 -7.16
CA GLN A 209 0.08 3.65 -7.93
C GLN A 209 -1.41 3.64 -7.54
N ALA A 210 -1.91 4.59 -6.74
CA ALA A 210 -3.35 4.71 -6.57
C ALA A 210 -4.04 5.10 -7.89
N SER A 211 -5.25 4.60 -8.11
CA SER A 211 -6.03 4.88 -9.32
C SER A 211 -7.21 5.82 -9.08
N VAL A 212 -7.62 6.03 -7.82
CA VAL A 212 -8.76 6.85 -7.41
C VAL A 212 -8.34 7.77 -6.27
N ASN A 213 -8.75 9.05 -6.34
CA ASN A 213 -8.56 10.00 -5.25
C ASN A 213 -9.80 10.07 -4.34
N HIS A 214 -10.02 9.00 -3.58
CA HIS A 214 -10.96 8.90 -2.47
C HIS A 214 -10.40 7.81 -1.56
N LEU A 215 -10.14 8.11 -0.28
CA LEU A 215 -9.50 7.21 0.67
C LEU A 215 -10.08 5.79 0.64
N HIS A 216 -9.26 4.84 0.20
CA HIS A 216 -9.56 3.42 0.20
C HIS A 216 -8.31 2.59 0.44
N LEU A 217 -8.52 1.42 1.00
CA LEU A 217 -7.57 0.32 1.08
C LEU A 217 -8.14 -0.88 0.32
N HIS A 218 -7.28 -1.80 -0.06
CA HIS A 218 -7.70 -3.09 -0.61
C HIS A 218 -7.59 -4.15 0.49
N GLY A 219 -8.60 -5.00 0.63
CA GLY A 219 -8.51 -6.25 1.37
C GLY A 219 -8.55 -7.40 0.37
N LEU A 220 -7.55 -8.27 0.35
CA LEU A 220 -7.50 -9.41 -0.57
C LEU A 220 -6.75 -10.58 0.03
N TYR A 221 -7.15 -11.79 -0.37
CA TYR A 221 -6.41 -13.00 -0.12
C TYR A 221 -5.39 -13.22 -1.23
N TRP A 222 -4.21 -13.73 -0.90
CA TRP A 222 -3.22 -14.13 -1.89
C TRP A 222 -2.77 -15.57 -1.64
N PRO A 223 -2.86 -16.48 -2.64
CA PRO A 223 -2.72 -17.91 -2.40
C PRO A 223 -1.28 -18.40 -2.13
N TYR A 224 -0.28 -17.52 -2.24
CA TYR A 224 1.12 -17.83 -1.99
C TYR A 224 1.65 -16.96 -0.86
N ASP A 225 2.39 -17.54 0.07
CA ASP A 225 3.03 -16.76 1.12
C ASP A 225 4.04 -15.80 0.51
N SER A 226 3.94 -14.53 0.87
CA SER A 226 5.00 -13.57 0.57
C SER A 226 6.23 -13.92 1.39
N ASP A 227 7.32 -14.21 0.71
CA ASP A 227 8.57 -14.58 1.36
C ASP A 227 9.16 -13.45 2.24
N LEU A 228 8.59 -12.23 2.14
CA LEU A 228 8.83 -11.06 2.98
C LEU A 228 8.63 -11.36 4.47
N ILE A 229 7.61 -12.15 4.81
CA ILE A 229 7.29 -12.46 6.22
C ILE A 229 8.33 -13.37 6.89
N ASN A 230 9.20 -13.99 6.07
CA ASN A 230 10.25 -14.91 6.51
C ASN A 230 11.62 -14.20 6.66
N ARG A 231 11.71 -12.92 6.26
CA ARG A 231 12.98 -12.19 6.19
C ARG A 231 13.39 -11.55 7.50
N LYS A 232 14.71 -11.55 7.71
CA LYS A 232 15.35 -10.78 8.78
C LYS A 232 15.27 -9.29 8.47
N CYS A 233 14.86 -8.51 9.48
CA CYS A 233 14.86 -7.05 9.45
C CYS A 233 16.06 -6.50 10.24
N GLU A 234 16.33 -5.21 10.08
CA GLU A 234 17.28 -4.44 10.86
C GLU A 234 16.51 -3.50 11.80
N PRO A 235 16.98 -3.25 13.03
CA PRO A 235 16.33 -2.26 13.89
C PRO A 235 16.47 -0.86 13.30
N LEU A 236 15.42 -0.04 13.39
CA LEU A 236 15.54 1.39 13.13
C LEU A 236 16.33 2.02 14.28
N LEU A 237 17.37 2.80 13.96
CA LEU A 237 18.25 3.38 14.97
C LEU A 237 17.45 4.16 16.04
N ASP A 238 17.78 3.94 17.31
CA ASP A 238 17.17 4.58 18.49
C ASP A 238 15.66 4.33 18.75
N VAL A 239 15.01 3.47 17.96
CA VAL A 239 13.59 3.15 18.08
C VAL A 239 13.41 1.63 18.25
N SER A 240 12.96 1.20 19.43
CA SER A 240 12.86 -0.24 19.76
C SER A 240 11.81 -1.01 18.96
N ASP A 241 10.69 -0.35 18.63
CA ASP A 241 9.51 -1.01 18.06
C ASP A 241 9.34 -0.70 16.56
N ALA A 242 10.44 -0.30 15.90
CA ALA A 242 10.49 0.03 14.49
C ALA A 242 11.70 -0.64 13.86
N HIS A 243 11.50 -1.19 12.67
CA HIS A 243 12.51 -1.91 11.94
C HIS A 243 12.54 -1.42 10.50
N ILE A 244 13.60 -1.80 9.79
CA ILE A 244 13.71 -1.62 8.35
C ILE A 244 14.05 -2.95 7.69
N ILE A 245 13.68 -3.08 6.43
CA ILE A 245 14.19 -4.11 5.54
C ILE A 245 14.53 -3.44 4.22
N GLN A 246 15.62 -3.85 3.58
CA GLN A 246 16.15 -3.23 2.37
C GLN A 246 16.95 -4.24 1.55
N PRO A 247 17.27 -3.96 0.28
CA PRO A 247 18.15 -4.82 -0.50
C PRO A 247 19.50 -5.05 0.20
N PRO A 248 20.08 -6.26 0.14
CA PRO A 248 19.59 -7.43 -0.60
C PRO A 248 18.59 -8.31 0.18
N ASN A 249 18.19 -7.96 1.41
CA ASN A 249 17.28 -8.81 2.19
C ASN A 249 15.85 -8.84 1.63
N TRP A 250 15.43 -7.75 0.98
CA TRP A 250 14.18 -7.67 0.22
C TRP A 250 14.34 -6.85 -1.06
N ILE A 251 13.42 -7.02 -2.01
CA ILE A 251 13.44 -6.37 -3.33
C ILE A 251 13.33 -4.84 -3.28
N CYS A 252 12.84 -4.27 -2.18
CA CYS A 252 12.77 -2.82 -1.98
C CYS A 252 12.82 -2.47 -0.49
N SER A 253 13.13 -1.21 -0.19
CA SER A 253 13.24 -0.73 1.18
C SER A 253 11.86 -0.48 1.82
N ALA A 254 11.70 -0.87 3.08
CA ALA A 254 10.48 -0.66 3.85
C ALA A 254 10.76 -0.38 5.33
N PHE A 255 9.89 0.42 5.94
CA PHE A 255 9.74 0.48 7.40
C PHE A 255 8.79 -0.63 7.85
N VAL A 256 9.11 -1.29 8.96
CA VAL A 256 8.38 -2.45 9.46
C VAL A 256 7.99 -2.26 10.92
N PHE A 257 6.71 -2.44 11.21
CA PHE A 257 6.13 -2.39 12.55
C PHE A 257 5.34 -3.67 12.80
N GLN A 258 5.35 -4.20 14.02
CA GLN A 258 4.60 -5.42 14.36
C GLN A 258 3.86 -5.26 15.68
N LEU A 259 2.63 -5.78 15.74
CA LEU A 259 1.80 -5.81 16.95
C LEU A 259 1.98 -7.15 17.67
N ASN A 260 2.92 -7.20 18.62
CA ASN A 260 3.22 -8.41 19.39
C ASN A 260 2.32 -8.60 20.63
N SER A 261 1.64 -7.54 21.07
CA SER A 261 0.80 -7.52 22.26
C SER A 261 -0.34 -6.53 22.10
N LEU A 262 -1.54 -6.89 22.58
CA LEU A 262 -2.68 -5.97 22.58
C LEU A 262 -2.48 -4.76 23.51
N ASN A 263 -1.54 -4.83 24.46
CA ASN A 263 -1.14 -3.67 25.27
C ASN A 263 -0.51 -2.56 24.40
N ASP A 264 0.17 -2.96 23.31
CA ASP A 264 0.86 -2.05 22.41
C ASP A 264 -0.02 -1.60 21.24
N TYR A 265 -1.28 -2.04 21.18
CA TYR A 265 -2.22 -1.74 20.09
C TYR A 265 -2.34 -0.24 19.77
N LYS A 266 -2.38 0.62 20.79
CA LYS A 266 -2.41 2.08 20.58
C LYS A 266 -1.09 2.62 20.04
N GLN A 267 0.04 2.13 20.56
CA GLN A 267 1.37 2.53 20.14
C GLN A 267 1.66 2.09 18.70
N PHE A 268 1.35 0.85 18.35
CA PHE A 268 1.49 0.29 17.02
C PHE A 268 0.77 1.13 15.96
N LYS A 269 -0.53 1.39 16.16
CA LYS A 269 -1.31 2.26 15.25
C LYS A 269 -0.72 3.66 15.14
N ARG A 270 -0.25 4.23 16.25
CA ARG A 270 0.39 5.55 16.27
C ARG A 270 1.70 5.55 15.48
N ASN A 271 2.55 4.54 15.64
CA ASN A 271 3.81 4.44 14.90
C ASN A 271 3.58 4.31 13.40
N VAL A 272 2.66 3.43 13.00
CA VAL A 272 2.27 3.26 11.59
C VAL A 272 1.72 4.58 11.03
N PHE A 273 0.81 5.24 11.75
CA PHE A 273 0.25 6.53 11.32
C PHE A 273 1.32 7.63 11.23
N ASN A 274 2.19 7.75 12.23
CA ASN A 274 3.26 8.75 12.24
C ASN A 274 4.22 8.53 11.07
N CYS A 275 4.53 7.28 10.72
CA CYS A 275 5.36 6.95 9.56
C CYS A 275 4.69 7.37 8.24
N VAL A 276 3.43 6.98 7.99
CA VAL A 276 2.75 7.37 6.74
C VAL A 276 2.46 8.88 6.66
N ASN A 277 2.21 9.52 7.80
CA ASN A 277 2.01 10.97 7.87
C ASN A 277 3.31 11.71 7.58
N PHE A 278 4.43 11.27 8.15
CA PHE A 278 5.77 11.77 7.83
C PHE A 278 6.06 11.71 6.32
N LEU A 279 5.82 10.54 5.70
CA LEU A 279 6.04 10.37 4.25
C LEU A 279 5.10 11.25 3.42
N THR A 280 3.83 11.35 3.81
CA THR A 280 2.85 12.26 3.20
C THR A 280 3.30 13.72 3.27
N GLU A 281 3.75 14.18 4.44
CA GLU A 281 4.20 15.56 4.65
C GLU A 281 5.47 15.89 3.86
N ALA A 282 6.38 14.92 3.73
CA ALA A 282 7.55 15.00 2.86
C ALA A 282 7.21 14.89 1.35
N ASN A 283 5.93 14.73 0.99
CA ASN A 283 5.48 14.41 -0.37
C ASN A 283 6.25 13.21 -0.99
N GLN A 284 6.53 12.22 -0.15
CA GLN A 284 7.19 10.96 -0.49
C GLN A 284 6.16 9.86 -0.73
N ALA A 285 6.08 9.36 -1.97
CA ALA A 285 5.13 8.31 -2.32
C ALA A 285 5.44 7.06 -1.50
N HIS A 286 4.38 6.37 -1.13
CA HIS A 286 4.49 5.16 -0.33
C HIS A 286 3.33 4.20 -0.59
N ASN A 287 3.61 2.94 -0.29
CA ASN A 287 2.65 1.85 -0.26
C ASN A 287 2.67 1.22 1.13
N VAL A 288 1.55 0.65 1.56
CA VAL A 288 1.46 -0.08 2.83
C VAL A 288 0.91 -1.48 2.55
N PHE A 289 1.54 -2.48 3.15
CA PHE A 289 1.14 -3.88 3.12
C PHE A 289 1.02 -4.37 4.55
N PHE A 290 -0.21 -4.65 4.99
CA PHE A 290 -0.46 -5.34 6.24
C PHE A 290 -0.60 -6.83 5.98
N SER A 291 0.10 -7.63 6.78
CA SER A 291 0.06 -9.09 6.70
C SER A 291 0.10 -9.71 8.09
N ARG A 292 -0.14 -11.02 8.14
CA ARG A 292 0.14 -11.88 9.28
C ARG A 292 1.53 -12.47 9.07
N GLY A 293 2.43 -12.23 10.02
CA GLY A 293 3.81 -12.67 9.89
C GLY A 293 4.40 -13.18 11.19
N GLN A 294 5.46 -13.97 11.06
CA GLN A 294 6.28 -14.46 12.16
C GLN A 294 6.82 -13.29 13.00
N PRO A 295 7.22 -13.50 14.28
CA PRO A 295 7.89 -12.48 15.05
C PRO A 295 9.12 -11.93 14.31
N ILE A 296 9.25 -10.59 14.24
CA ILE A 296 10.37 -9.96 13.55
C ILE A 296 11.69 -10.44 14.13
N ARG A 297 12.59 -10.89 13.25
CA ARG A 297 13.95 -11.30 13.60
C ARG A 297 14.94 -10.22 13.18
N THR A 298 15.87 -9.91 14.08
CA THR A 298 17.03 -9.02 13.82
C THR A 298 18.37 -9.75 13.87
N LYS A 299 18.35 -11.06 14.15
CA LYS A 299 19.52 -11.93 14.27
C LYS A 299 19.28 -13.25 13.55
N GLY A 300 20.36 -13.96 13.24
CA GLY A 300 20.31 -15.26 12.55
C GLY A 300 20.26 -15.12 11.01
N LEU A 301 19.69 -16.14 10.37
CA LEU A 301 19.64 -16.27 8.91
C LEU A 301 18.79 -15.17 8.27
N ASP A 302 19.16 -14.76 7.04
CA ASP A 302 18.44 -13.73 6.29
C ASP A 302 17.01 -14.16 5.95
N ARG A 303 16.78 -15.46 5.74
CA ARG A 303 15.47 -16.09 5.54
C ARG A 303 15.32 -17.27 6.50
N GLU A 304 14.17 -17.36 7.14
CA GLU A 304 13.81 -18.49 8.00
C GLU A 304 12.30 -18.71 7.96
N GLU A 305 11.87 -19.83 7.40
CA GLU A 305 10.46 -20.22 7.30
C GLU A 305 10.00 -21.00 8.52
N ASP A 306 8.75 -20.77 8.93
CA ASP A 306 8.10 -21.59 9.95
C ASP A 306 7.42 -22.83 9.33
N ARG A 307 8.21 -23.77 8.84
CA ARG A 307 7.69 -24.98 8.16
C ARG A 307 6.82 -25.87 9.05
N ARG A 308 6.94 -25.74 10.37
CA ARG A 308 6.15 -26.51 11.34
C ARG A 308 4.87 -25.79 11.77
N GLY A 309 4.71 -24.52 11.42
CA GLY A 309 3.54 -23.71 11.81
C GLY A 309 3.46 -23.46 13.32
N GLU A 310 4.60 -23.45 14.02
CA GLU A 310 4.67 -23.35 15.48
C GLU A 310 4.83 -21.91 15.97
N LYS A 311 5.29 -21.00 15.11
CA LYS A 311 5.59 -19.62 15.49
C LYS A 311 4.34 -18.75 15.38
N PRO A 312 4.12 -17.84 16.34
CA PRO A 312 3.01 -16.91 16.29
C PRO A 312 2.91 -16.14 14.98
N GLN A 313 1.70 -15.78 14.59
CA GLN A 313 1.42 -14.98 13.40
C GLN A 313 0.75 -13.67 13.80
N TYR A 314 1.55 -12.62 13.87
CA TYR A 314 1.14 -11.29 14.35
C TYR A 314 0.84 -10.34 13.19
N VAL A 315 0.09 -9.28 13.47
CA VAL A 315 -0.15 -8.22 12.49
C VAL A 315 1.13 -7.41 12.29
N THR A 316 1.63 -7.41 11.06
CA THR A 316 2.83 -6.69 10.64
C THR A 316 2.49 -5.70 9.54
N ALA A 317 2.94 -4.46 9.67
CA ALA A 317 2.80 -3.41 8.68
C ALA A 317 4.15 -3.15 8.01
N TYR A 318 4.20 -3.30 6.69
CA TYR A 318 5.34 -2.95 5.84
C TYR A 318 4.98 -1.68 5.06
N ILE A 319 5.78 -0.63 5.22
CA ILE A 319 5.57 0.67 4.57
C ILE A 319 6.73 0.90 3.61
N PHE A 320 6.45 0.85 2.32
CA PHE A 320 7.44 0.98 1.25
C PHE A 320 7.50 2.44 0.77
N PRO A 321 8.42 3.28 1.26
CA PRO A 321 8.68 4.57 0.61
C PRO A 321 9.28 4.30 -0.77
N ARG A 322 8.75 4.98 -1.79
CA ARG A 322 9.08 4.71 -3.19
C ARG A 322 9.17 5.98 -4.02
N ARG A 323 9.84 5.92 -5.17
CA ARG A 323 9.91 7.03 -6.13
C ARG A 323 8.53 7.54 -6.49
N ASN A 324 8.39 8.86 -6.56
CA ASN A 324 7.16 9.51 -7.00
C ASN A 324 6.91 9.21 -8.48
N LEU A 325 5.77 8.58 -8.79
CA LEU A 325 5.35 8.38 -10.17
C LEU A 325 4.62 9.63 -10.65
N ILE A 326 5.34 10.51 -11.37
CA ILE A 326 4.75 11.70 -11.97
C ILE A 326 4.39 11.39 -13.43
N GLY A 327 3.13 11.65 -13.80
CA GLY A 327 2.60 11.35 -15.14
C GLY A 327 1.99 9.94 -15.24
N ALA A 328 1.47 9.60 -16.43
CA ALA A 328 0.96 8.25 -16.69
C ALA A 328 2.06 7.44 -17.36
N LYS A 329 2.49 6.34 -16.72
CA LYS A 329 3.19 5.27 -17.43
C LYS A 329 2.16 4.31 -18.01
N PRO A 330 2.17 4.03 -19.32
CA PRO A 330 1.35 2.98 -19.87
C PRO A 330 1.76 1.64 -19.24
N PRO A 331 0.81 0.79 -18.82
CA PRO A 331 1.15 -0.52 -18.28
C PRO A 331 1.79 -1.35 -19.39
N SER A 332 3.04 -1.76 -19.22
CA SER A 332 3.70 -2.68 -20.15
C SER A 332 3.52 -4.13 -19.70
N ASN A 333 3.88 -4.43 -18.44
CA ASN A 333 3.92 -5.81 -17.93
C ASN A 333 3.17 -5.98 -16.60
N PHE A 334 3.48 -5.12 -15.63
CA PHE A 334 2.81 -4.98 -14.34
C PHE A 334 3.08 -3.59 -13.76
N ASN A 335 2.44 -3.22 -12.65
CA ASN A 335 2.73 -1.98 -11.95
C ASN A 335 3.19 -2.29 -10.53
N PRO A 336 4.35 -1.78 -10.07
CA PRO A 336 4.82 -1.97 -8.70
C PRO A 336 3.96 -1.19 -7.67
N ALA A 337 2.80 -1.74 -7.30
CA ALA A 337 1.96 -1.24 -6.21
C ALA A 337 2.21 -2.07 -4.93
N ALA A 338 1.41 -1.85 -3.88
CA ALA A 338 1.64 -2.47 -2.58
C ALA A 338 1.77 -4.00 -2.59
N ASN A 339 0.95 -4.70 -3.39
CA ASN A 339 1.00 -6.16 -3.50
C ASN A 339 2.31 -6.61 -4.17
N GLU A 340 2.66 -5.96 -5.28
CA GLU A 340 3.85 -6.27 -6.06
C GLU A 340 5.15 -5.98 -5.29
N LEU A 341 5.19 -4.91 -4.49
CA LEU A 341 6.32 -4.60 -3.61
C LEU A 341 6.44 -5.58 -2.43
N ALA A 342 5.35 -6.25 -2.07
CA ALA A 342 5.34 -7.39 -1.17
C ALA A 342 5.62 -8.72 -1.90
N GLY A 343 6.02 -8.72 -3.17
CA GLY A 343 6.40 -9.93 -3.91
C GLY A 343 5.25 -10.74 -4.50
N ASN A 344 4.04 -10.18 -4.47
CA ASN A 344 2.82 -10.77 -5.01
C ASN A 344 2.48 -10.08 -6.34
N LEU A 345 2.95 -10.62 -7.45
CA LEU A 345 2.99 -9.95 -8.75
C LEU A 345 1.78 -10.30 -9.63
N THR A 346 1.41 -9.36 -10.50
CA THR A 346 0.38 -9.57 -11.54
C THR A 346 0.94 -9.33 -12.93
N ALA A 347 0.96 -10.32 -13.81
CA ALA A 347 1.24 -10.17 -15.24
C ALA A 347 -0.05 -9.83 -16.01
N TYR A 348 0.01 -8.78 -16.85
CA TYR A 348 -1.12 -8.40 -17.70
C TYR A 348 -1.19 -9.12 -19.05
N ASN A 349 -0.14 -9.85 -19.44
CA ASN A 349 -0.09 -10.57 -20.71
C ASN A 349 0.68 -11.88 -20.58
N LEU A 350 0.30 -12.85 -21.40
CA LEU A 350 0.87 -14.20 -21.38
C LEU A 350 2.38 -14.20 -21.70
N LYS A 351 2.82 -13.35 -22.65
CA LYS A 351 4.24 -13.25 -23.03
C LYS A 351 5.12 -12.90 -21.83
N PHE A 352 4.73 -11.90 -21.05
CA PHE A 352 5.46 -11.55 -19.82
C PHE A 352 5.32 -12.65 -18.78
N PHE A 353 4.12 -13.22 -18.61
CA PHE A 353 3.92 -14.32 -17.68
C PHE A 353 4.82 -15.52 -17.98
N GLU A 354 5.07 -15.89 -19.23
CA GLU A 354 5.93 -17.02 -19.58
C GLU A 354 7.42 -16.69 -19.48
N SER A 355 7.82 -15.47 -19.88
CA SER A 355 9.22 -15.10 -20.03
C SER A 355 9.84 -14.40 -18.81
N ALA A 356 9.04 -13.87 -17.88
CA ALA A 356 9.55 -13.13 -16.74
C ALA A 356 10.47 -14.00 -15.86
N THR A 357 11.58 -13.42 -15.43
CA THR A 357 12.44 -13.99 -14.40
C THR A 357 12.41 -13.09 -13.18
N GLU A 358 12.79 -13.61 -12.01
CA GLU A 358 12.86 -12.79 -10.80
C GLU A 358 13.76 -11.56 -11.02
N GLN A 359 14.88 -11.73 -11.71
CA GLN A 359 15.79 -10.64 -12.08
C GLN A 359 15.14 -9.59 -12.98
N THR A 360 14.29 -9.99 -13.93
CA THR A 360 13.55 -9.05 -14.79
C THR A 360 12.55 -8.23 -13.97
N VAL A 361 11.86 -8.86 -13.02
CA VAL A 361 10.90 -8.18 -12.13
C VAL A 361 11.63 -7.20 -11.22
N ILE A 362 12.74 -7.62 -10.60
CA ILE A 362 13.54 -6.78 -9.72
C ILE A 362 13.97 -5.50 -10.45
N ARG A 363 14.47 -5.62 -11.69
CA ARG A 363 14.86 -4.44 -12.50
C ARG A 363 13.69 -3.47 -12.72
N ILE A 364 12.50 -3.98 -13.00
CA ILE A 364 11.31 -3.14 -13.16
C ILE A 364 10.99 -2.42 -11.85
N ILE A 365 11.07 -3.11 -10.70
CA ILE A 365 10.80 -2.52 -9.39
C ILE A 365 11.88 -1.49 -9.00
N GLU A 366 13.15 -1.78 -9.30
CA GLU A 366 14.27 -0.86 -9.10
C GLU A 366 14.08 0.45 -9.88
N GLU A 367 13.72 0.34 -11.17
CA GLU A 367 13.50 1.50 -12.04
C GLU A 367 12.25 2.31 -11.66
N ASP A 368 11.16 1.64 -11.29
CA ASP A 368 9.86 2.27 -11.11
C ASP A 368 9.54 2.66 -9.67
N ALA A 369 10.17 2.04 -8.67
CA ALA A 369 9.76 2.19 -7.28
C ALA A 369 10.92 2.42 -6.30
N CYS A 370 12.05 1.73 -6.43
CA CYS A 370 13.11 1.81 -5.41
C CYS A 370 13.69 3.23 -5.27
N LEU A 371 13.91 3.65 -4.02
CA LEU A 371 14.62 4.88 -3.70
C LEU A 371 16.12 4.66 -3.76
N ASP A 372 16.87 5.74 -4.02
CA ASP A 372 18.32 5.75 -3.84
C ASP A 372 18.65 5.51 -2.36
N ALA A 373 19.73 4.76 -2.09
CA ALA A 373 20.10 4.35 -0.73
C ALA A 373 20.26 5.53 0.23
N ASN A 374 20.91 6.61 -0.22
CA ASN A 374 21.10 7.82 0.59
C ASN A 374 19.77 8.51 0.94
N VAL A 375 18.80 8.48 0.02
CA VAL A 375 17.47 9.04 0.26
C VAL A 375 16.75 8.20 1.32
N PHE A 376 16.80 6.88 1.22
CA PHE A 376 16.18 6.00 2.20
C PHE A 376 16.84 6.12 3.59
N GLN A 377 18.17 6.21 3.67
CA GLN A 377 18.88 6.43 4.93
C GLN A 377 18.47 7.76 5.59
N LYS A 378 18.35 8.84 4.81
CA LYS A 378 17.83 10.12 5.31
C LYS A 378 16.42 9.97 5.88
N LEU A 379 15.52 9.27 5.17
CA LEU A 379 14.18 8.98 5.67
C LEU A 379 14.20 8.15 6.96
N CYS A 380 15.16 7.24 7.13
CA CYS A 380 15.32 6.48 8.37
C CYS A 380 15.67 7.39 9.55
N SER A 381 16.67 8.27 9.41
CA SER A 381 17.05 9.23 10.44
C SER A 381 15.91 10.19 10.79
N ASP A 382 15.25 10.75 9.77
CA ASP A 382 14.15 11.70 9.96
C ASP A 382 12.92 11.00 10.61
N LEU A 383 12.63 9.74 10.24
CA LEU A 383 11.57 8.97 10.89
C LEU A 383 11.90 8.63 12.34
N ALA A 384 13.15 8.29 12.65
CA ALA A 384 13.58 8.04 14.02
C ALA A 384 13.35 9.29 14.91
N ASP A 385 13.67 10.48 14.39
CA ASP A 385 13.37 11.75 15.06
C ASP A 385 11.86 11.93 15.29
N VAL A 386 11.03 11.69 14.26
CA VAL A 386 9.57 11.79 14.36
C VAL A 386 9.00 10.84 15.41
N LEU A 387 9.43 9.58 15.44
CA LEU A 387 8.92 8.57 16.37
C LEU A 387 9.37 8.84 17.81
N LYS A 388 10.51 9.51 18.01
CA LYS A 388 11.03 9.92 19.32
C LYS A 388 10.60 11.33 19.73
N ASN A 389 9.84 12.04 18.90
CA ASN A 389 9.49 13.45 19.07
C ASN A 389 10.73 14.36 19.25
N ARG A 390 11.79 14.09 18.49
CA ARG A 390 13.00 14.93 18.43
C ARG A 390 12.89 15.93 17.27
N PRO A 391 13.65 17.05 17.30
CA PRO A 391 13.79 17.91 16.12
C PRO A 391 14.36 17.15 14.91
N PHE A 392 13.91 17.49 13.70
CA PHE A 392 14.42 16.88 12.47
C PHE A 392 15.93 17.08 12.30
N GLY A 393 16.63 16.02 11.93
CA GLY A 393 18.06 16.02 11.68
C GLY A 393 18.91 15.78 12.93
N SER A 394 18.29 15.53 14.09
CA SER A 394 19.02 15.26 15.34
C SER A 394 19.67 13.88 15.37
N SER A 395 19.15 12.94 14.56
CA SER A 395 19.68 11.58 14.44
C SER A 395 20.67 11.41 13.26
N ARG A 396 21.16 12.49 12.65
CA ARG A 396 22.19 12.43 11.60
C ARG A 396 23.57 12.24 12.21
N SER A 397 24.34 11.25 11.74
CA SER A 397 25.76 11.16 12.08
C SER A 397 26.54 12.30 11.41
N GLU A 398 27.59 12.81 12.08
CA GLU A 398 28.50 13.85 11.55
C GLU A 398 29.20 13.46 10.22
N GLU A 399 29.12 12.20 9.81
CA GLU A 399 29.67 11.74 8.53
C GLU A 399 28.83 12.20 7.32
N LEU A 400 27.52 12.39 7.48
CA LEU A 400 26.64 12.84 6.39
C LEU A 400 26.66 14.36 6.20
N SER A 401 27.03 15.14 7.23
CA SER A 401 27.15 16.59 7.12
C SER A 401 28.31 17.05 6.23
N ASN A 402 29.35 16.21 6.07
CA ASN A 402 30.51 16.56 5.24
C ASN A 402 30.22 16.58 3.73
N PHE A 403 29.06 16.07 3.29
CA PHE A 403 28.63 16.13 1.89
C PHE A 403 27.52 17.17 1.63
N GLU A 404 26.89 17.73 2.68
CA GLU A 404 25.88 18.79 2.51
C GLU A 404 26.50 20.17 2.21
N ASP A 405 27.81 20.36 2.42
CA ASP A 405 28.53 21.61 2.12
C ASP A 405 29.09 21.71 0.68
N LEU A 406 28.87 20.71 -0.18
CA LEU A 406 29.22 20.80 -1.60
C LEU A 406 28.07 21.39 -2.42
N THR A 407 27.71 22.64 -2.13
CA THR A 407 27.05 23.51 -3.10
C THR A 407 28.11 24.38 -3.76
N SER A 408 28.79 23.86 -4.79
CA SER A 408 29.66 24.67 -5.65
C SER A 408 29.37 24.42 -7.13
N PRO A 409 29.53 25.44 -8.00
CA PRO A 409 29.30 25.36 -9.46
C PRO A 409 30.13 24.30 -10.21
N GLU A 410 31.07 23.65 -9.53
CA GLU A 410 32.03 22.71 -10.09
C GLU A 410 31.39 21.36 -10.50
N ILE A 411 30.19 21.03 -10.00
CA ILE A 411 29.43 19.84 -10.45
C ILE A 411 28.77 20.06 -11.81
N ASP A 412 28.42 21.30 -12.19
CA ASP A 412 27.85 21.59 -13.50
C ASP A 412 28.91 21.53 -14.61
N GLU A 413 30.17 21.91 -14.33
CA GLU A 413 31.28 21.76 -15.28
C GLU A 413 31.65 20.28 -15.53
N LEU A 414 31.52 19.42 -14.52
CA LEU A 414 31.73 17.96 -14.68
C LEU A 414 30.62 17.27 -15.48
N ARG A 415 29.42 17.85 -15.56
CA ARG A 415 28.33 17.33 -16.40
C ARG A 415 28.54 17.62 -17.89
N ASP A 416 29.19 18.73 -18.22
CA ASP A 416 29.47 19.12 -19.60
C ASP A 416 30.69 18.40 -20.19
N GLU A 417 31.70 18.05 -19.38
CA GLU A 417 32.86 17.27 -19.88
C GLU A 417 32.48 15.83 -20.27
N PHE A 418 31.53 15.18 -19.57
CA PHE A 418 31.11 13.81 -19.87
C PHE A 418 30.18 13.66 -21.08
N GLN A 419 29.61 14.75 -21.61
CA GLN A 419 28.87 14.72 -22.88
C GLN A 419 29.78 14.73 -24.13
N SER A 420 31.09 14.94 -23.95
CA SER A 420 32.06 14.96 -25.07
C SER A 420 32.54 13.57 -25.53
N PHE A 421 32.24 12.51 -24.78
CA PHE A 421 32.60 11.12 -25.11
C PHE A 421 31.39 10.26 -25.52
N MET A 422 30.67 10.71 -26.55
CA MET A 422 29.82 9.82 -27.35
C MET A 422 30.59 9.39 -28.61
N PRO A 423 30.86 8.09 -28.84
CA PRO A 423 31.41 7.63 -30.10
C PRO A 423 30.38 7.88 -31.20
N ARG A 424 30.72 8.70 -32.20
CA ARG A 424 29.88 8.92 -33.38
C ARG A 424 29.66 7.59 -34.11
N SER A 425 28.41 7.16 -34.25
CA SER A 425 28.05 6.06 -35.15
C SER A 425 28.40 6.42 -36.61
N PRO A 426 28.91 5.48 -37.43
CA PRO A 426 29.23 5.75 -38.82
C PRO A 426 27.94 5.99 -39.62
N SER A 427 27.85 7.14 -40.29
CA SER A 427 26.74 7.43 -41.18
C SER A 427 26.80 6.55 -42.43
N ILE A 428 25.70 5.85 -42.70
CA ILE A 428 25.43 5.16 -43.95
C ILE A 428 25.24 6.24 -45.03
N ARG A 429 26.27 6.45 -45.85
CA ARG A 429 26.13 7.27 -47.07
C ARG A 429 25.43 6.46 -48.14
N HIS A 430 24.23 6.89 -48.50
CA HIS A 430 23.60 6.58 -49.78
C HIS A 430 24.56 6.96 -50.93
N ARG A 431 24.99 5.97 -51.72
CA ARG A 431 25.55 6.18 -53.06
C ARG A 431 24.43 5.93 -54.07
N GLY A 432 23.99 7.00 -54.72
CA GLY A 432 23.21 6.95 -55.95
C GLY A 432 24.04 7.47 -57.13
N ASN A 433 23.98 6.72 -58.23
CA ASN A 433 24.34 7.02 -59.62
C ASN A 433 25.81 7.24 -59.99
N SER A 434 26.36 6.39 -60.87
CA SER A 434 26.17 6.50 -62.33
C SER A 434 26.71 5.26 -63.06
N LYS A 435 26.06 4.96 -64.20
CA LYS A 435 26.45 3.97 -65.22
C LYS A 435 27.82 4.32 -65.81
N ASP A 436 28.59 3.30 -66.20
CA ASP A 436 29.15 3.19 -67.56
C ASP A 436 29.66 1.77 -67.84
N ASN A 437 29.54 1.42 -69.13
CA ASN A 437 29.62 0.09 -69.76
C ASN A 437 31.03 -0.56 -69.73
N ILE A 438 31.06 -1.89 -69.76
CA ILE A 438 31.51 -2.74 -70.90
C ILE A 438 30.73 -4.07 -70.82
#